data_AF-A0A920S8P9-F1
#
_entry.id   AF-A0A920S8P9-F1
#
_cell.length_a   1.000
_cell.length_b   1.000
_cell.length_c   1.000
_cell.angle_alpha   90.00
_cell.angle_beta   90.00
_cell.angle_gamma   90.00
#
_symmetry.space_group_name_H-M   'P 1'
#
loop_
_entity.id
_entity.type
_entity.pdbx_description
1 polymer ?
#
loop_
_entity_poly.entity_id
_entity_poly.type
_entity_poly.pdbx_seq_one_letter_code
_entity_poly.pdbx_strand_id
1 'polypeptide(L)'
;MVGDPDQSIYSWRSADIRNILSFQNDYPKAKTITLDQNYRSTATILDAAKNLISINGLRIQKDLFTDKPEGGNYRIREAYDEGEEASFVISEAERLVREKGFKAGDALLCTGLTPNLAP
;
A
#
# COMPACT_ATOMS: atom_id res chain seq x y z
N MET A 1 -10.77 7.78 -18.18
CA MET A 1 -10.45 6.64 -17.28
C MET A 1 -9.52 7.16 -16.20
N VAL A 2 -9.67 6.71 -14.95
CA VAL A 2 -8.71 6.94 -13.86
C VAL A 2 -8.35 5.57 -13.31
N GLY A 3 -7.07 5.31 -13.09
CA GLY A 3 -6.62 4.01 -12.58
C GLY A 3 -5.14 4.02 -12.24
N ASP A 4 -4.77 3.08 -11.37
CA ASP A 4 -3.38 2.80 -11.03
C ASP A 4 -3.09 1.31 -11.29
N PRO A 5 -2.26 0.97 -12.29
CA PRO A 5 -1.92 -0.43 -12.56
C PRO A 5 -1.23 -1.09 -11.36
N ASP A 6 -0.48 -0.33 -10.56
CA ASP A 6 0.24 -0.84 -9.38
C ASP A 6 -0.73 -1.17 -8.21
N GLN A 7 -1.99 -0.74 -8.29
CA GLN A 7 -3.04 -1.01 -7.29
C GLN A 7 -4.08 -2.04 -7.75
N SER A 8 -3.81 -2.76 -8.85
CA SER A 8 -4.73 -3.78 -9.36
C SER A 8 -4.62 -5.10 -8.59
N ILE A 9 -5.53 -5.31 -7.63
CA ILE A 9 -5.55 -6.51 -6.76
C ILE A 9 -6.69 -7.50 -7.08
N TYR A 10 -7.49 -7.23 -8.12
CA TYR A 10 -8.68 -8.01 -8.47
C TYR A 10 -8.50 -8.94 -9.68
N SER A 11 -7.27 -9.32 -10.01
CA SER A 11 -6.98 -10.22 -11.15
C SER A 11 -7.76 -11.55 -11.08
N TRP A 12 -7.98 -12.07 -9.87
CA TRP A 12 -8.79 -13.26 -9.59
C TRP A 12 -10.29 -13.11 -9.90
N ARG A 13 -10.78 -11.88 -10.10
CA ARG A 13 -12.13 -11.57 -10.63
C ARG A 13 -12.08 -11.14 -12.10
N SER A 14 -11.10 -11.63 -12.85
CA SER A 14 -10.92 -11.33 -14.27
C SER A 14 -10.61 -9.85 -14.57
N ALA A 15 -10.10 -9.10 -13.59
CA ALA A 15 -9.58 -7.76 -13.87
C ALA A 15 -8.27 -7.85 -14.66
N ASP A 16 -8.24 -7.22 -15.83
CA ASP A 16 -7.07 -7.24 -16.72
C ASP A 16 -6.34 -5.90 -16.72
N ILE A 17 -5.09 -5.92 -16.26
CA ILE A 17 -4.19 -4.75 -16.24
C ILE A 17 -3.91 -4.21 -17.65
N ARG A 18 -4.02 -5.06 -18.68
CA ARG A 18 -3.81 -4.66 -20.08
C ARG A 18 -4.80 -3.59 -20.53
N ASN A 19 -5.98 -3.51 -19.93
CA ASN A 19 -6.96 -2.47 -20.24
C ASN A 19 -6.42 -1.05 -19.97
N ILE A 20 -5.61 -0.89 -18.91
CA ILE A 20 -4.97 0.40 -18.60
C ILE A 20 -3.75 0.61 -19.51
N LEU A 21 -2.95 -0.43 -19.73
CA LEU A 21 -1.72 -0.34 -20.54
C LEU A 21 -2.01 -0.06 -22.02
N SER A 22 -3.08 -0.63 -22.57
CA SER A 22 -3.48 -0.46 -23.98
C SER A 22 -4.29 0.81 -24.24
N PHE A 23 -4.71 1.54 -23.19
CA PHE A 23 -5.60 2.69 -23.32
C PHE A 23 -5.07 3.77 -24.28
N GLN A 24 -3.75 4.01 -24.26
CA GLN A 24 -3.12 4.98 -25.16
C GLN A 24 -3.15 4.54 -26.63
N ASN A 25 -3.10 3.23 -26.89
CA ASN A 25 -3.18 2.67 -28.24
C ASN A 25 -4.62 2.69 -28.76
N ASP A 26 -5.59 2.35 -27.89
CA ASP A 26 -7.00 2.29 -28.25
C ASP A 26 -7.60 3.69 -28.48
N TYR A 27 -7.08 4.70 -27.77
CA TYR A 27 -7.52 6.10 -27.87
C TYR A 27 -6.34 7.05 -28.11
N PRO A 28 -5.80 7.12 -29.35
CA PRO A 28 -4.62 7.95 -29.65
C PRO A 28 -4.82 9.45 -29.44
N LYS A 29 -6.08 9.90 -29.44
CA LYS A 29 -6.46 11.31 -29.20
C LYS A 29 -6.66 11.64 -27.73
N ALA A 30 -6.56 10.65 -26.83
CA ALA A 30 -6.74 10.87 -25.41
C ALA A 30 -5.53 11.60 -24.81
N LYS A 31 -5.81 12.57 -23.94
CA LYS A 31 -4.77 13.25 -23.17
C LYS A 31 -4.47 12.45 -21.90
N THR A 32 -3.21 12.06 -21.70
CA THR A 32 -2.74 11.47 -20.45
C THR A 32 -2.28 12.57 -19.50
N ILE A 33 -2.72 12.50 -18.24
CA ILE A 33 -2.27 13.37 -17.15
C ILE A 33 -1.80 12.45 -16.03
N THR A 34 -0.55 12.58 -15.60
CA THR A 34 -0.02 11.85 -14.45
C THR A 34 -0.18 12.69 -13.18
N LEU A 35 -0.43 12.01 -12.06
CA LEU A 35 -0.57 12.62 -10.74
C LEU A 35 0.49 12.00 -9.84
N ASP A 36 1.68 12.60 -9.84
CA ASP A 36 2.85 12.01 -9.20
C ASP A 36 3.03 12.48 -7.74
N GLN A 37 2.31 13.51 -7.31
CA GLN A 37 2.38 14.01 -5.93
C GLN A 37 1.46 13.23 -4.98
N ASN A 38 2.05 12.62 -3.95
CA ASN A 38 1.35 11.94 -2.86
C ASN A 38 1.11 12.89 -1.68
N TYR A 39 -0.17 13.14 -1.39
CA TYR A 39 -0.59 13.99 -0.26
C TYR A 39 -0.98 13.21 0.99
N ARG A 40 -0.91 11.86 0.96
CA ARG A 40 -1.38 11.00 2.06
C ARG A 40 -0.24 10.63 3.00
N SER A 41 0.82 10.07 2.47
CA SER A 41 1.88 9.41 3.23
C SER A 41 3.11 10.30 3.42
N THR A 42 3.89 10.05 4.47
CA THR A 42 5.21 10.67 4.68
C THR A 42 6.24 10.10 3.71
N ALA A 43 7.39 10.77 3.56
CA ALA A 43 8.49 10.30 2.71
C ALA A 43 8.91 8.86 3.05
N THR A 44 9.06 8.55 4.34
CA THR A 44 9.44 7.20 4.83
C THR A 44 8.52 6.09 4.34
N ILE A 45 7.20 6.31 4.37
CA ILE A 45 6.21 5.33 3.90
C ILE A 45 6.23 5.25 2.38
N LEU A 46 6.35 6.40 1.70
CA LEU A 46 6.38 6.46 0.25
C LEU A 46 7.60 5.73 -0.32
N ASP A 47 8.77 5.92 0.27
CA ASP A 47 10.01 5.28 -0.17
C ASP A 47 9.97 3.76 0.03
N ALA A 48 9.46 3.30 1.17
CA ALA A 48 9.25 1.87 1.41
C ALA A 48 8.33 1.24 0.34
N ALA A 49 7.23 1.92 -0.01
CA ALA A 49 6.31 1.47 -1.05
C ALA A 49 6.95 1.50 -2.45
N LYS A 50 7.71 2.55 -2.79
CA LYS A 50 8.45 2.68 -4.08
C LYS A 50 9.46 1.55 -4.25
N ASN A 51 10.20 1.23 -3.21
CA ASN A 51 11.17 0.13 -3.25
C ASN A 51 10.48 -1.22 -3.43
N LEU A 52 9.39 -1.48 -2.70
CA LEU A 52 8.63 -2.73 -2.83
C LEU A 52 8.06 -2.92 -4.25
N ILE A 53 7.46 -1.89 -4.83
CA ILE A 53 6.81 -1.99 -6.16
C ILE A 53 7.82 -2.07 -7.31
N SER A 54 9.05 -1.57 -7.12
CA SER A 54 10.09 -1.58 -8.16
C SER A 54 10.48 -2.97 -8.65
N ILE A 55 10.19 -4.02 -7.86
CA ILE A 55 10.46 -5.42 -8.18
C ILE A 55 9.52 -5.95 -9.29
N ASN A 56 8.36 -5.33 -9.49
CA ASN A 56 7.37 -5.78 -10.48
C ASN A 56 7.79 -5.40 -11.92
N GLY A 57 7.83 -6.40 -12.81
CA GLY A 57 8.28 -6.22 -14.19
C GLY A 57 7.27 -5.58 -15.15
N LEU A 58 5.97 -5.80 -14.96
CA LEU A 58 4.90 -5.22 -15.80
C LEU A 58 4.29 -4.00 -15.13
N ARG A 59 4.90 -2.83 -15.32
CA ARG A 59 4.45 -1.57 -14.71
C ARG A 59 4.65 -0.36 -15.62
N ILE A 60 3.83 0.66 -15.39
CA ILE A 60 4.11 2.02 -15.85
C ILE A 60 5.01 2.67 -14.80
N GLN A 61 6.21 3.10 -15.18
CA GLN A 61 7.07 3.82 -14.23
C GLN A 61 6.41 5.15 -13.83
N LYS A 62 6.33 5.37 -12.52
CA LYS A 62 5.83 6.59 -11.89
C LYS A 62 6.87 7.04 -10.88
N ASP A 63 7.12 8.34 -10.84
CA ASP A 63 8.02 8.93 -9.85
C ASP A 63 7.22 9.65 -8.78
N LEU A 64 6.61 8.86 -7.90
CA LEU A 64 5.82 9.42 -6.80
C LEU A 64 6.71 10.22 -5.84
N PHE A 65 6.28 11.41 -5.44
CA PHE A 65 6.97 12.25 -4.45
C PHE A 65 5.98 12.84 -3.44
N THR A 66 6.48 13.37 -2.31
CA THR A 66 5.63 14.04 -1.30
C THR A 66 6.36 15.22 -0.67
N ASP A 67 5.61 16.28 -0.34
CA ASP A 67 6.10 17.43 0.41
C ASP A 67 5.92 17.28 1.93
N LYS A 68 5.37 16.13 2.37
CA LYS A 68 5.24 15.84 3.79
C LYS A 68 6.63 15.61 4.41
N PRO A 69 6.84 16.02 5.67
CA PRO A 69 8.09 15.76 6.36
C PRO A 69 8.33 14.24 6.47
N GLU A 70 9.59 13.90 6.72
CA GLU A 70 9.98 12.53 7.02
C GLU A 70 9.19 12.01 8.24
N GLY A 71 8.72 10.77 8.13
CA GLY A 71 7.89 10.14 9.15
C GLY A 71 8.71 9.38 10.17
N GLY A 72 8.03 8.79 11.15
CA GLY A 72 8.65 7.79 12.01
C GLY A 72 9.01 6.52 11.23
N ASN A 73 10.02 5.80 11.70
CA ASN A 73 10.41 4.51 11.15
C ASN A 73 9.27 3.48 11.29
N TYR A 74 9.07 2.65 10.27
CA TYR A 74 8.25 1.46 10.40
C TYR A 74 8.93 0.45 11.33
N ARG A 75 8.12 -0.34 12.03
CA ARG A 75 8.59 -1.39 12.94
C ARG A 75 8.14 -2.73 12.40
N ILE A 76 9.05 -3.69 12.43
CA ILE A 76 8.76 -5.09 12.11
C ILE A 76 8.95 -5.87 13.41
N ARG A 77 7.97 -6.70 13.74
CA ARG A 77 8.04 -7.62 14.88
C ARG A 77 7.63 -9.00 14.40
N GLU A 78 8.47 -9.98 14.68
CA GLU A 78 8.14 -11.39 14.55
C GLU A 78 7.47 -11.86 15.85
N ALA A 79 6.46 -12.70 15.72
CA ALA A 79 5.73 -13.32 16.83
C ALA A 79 5.81 -14.84 16.67
N TYR A 80 5.90 -15.57 17.78
CA TYR A 80 5.99 -17.03 17.80
C TYR A 80 4.68 -17.71 17.39
N ASP A 81 3.55 -17.10 17.74
CA ASP A 81 2.22 -17.59 17.42
C ASP A 81 1.20 -16.43 17.29
N GLU A 82 -0.02 -16.79 16.89
CA GLU A 82 -1.15 -15.86 16.73
C GLU A 82 -1.56 -15.18 18.04
N GLY A 83 -1.35 -15.83 19.19
CA GLY A 83 -1.68 -15.30 20.50
C GLY A 83 -0.71 -14.20 20.94
N GLU A 84 0.58 -14.39 20.68
CA GLU A 84 1.61 -13.36 20.90
C GLU A 84 1.39 -12.16 19.95
N GLU A 85 1.13 -12.42 18.66
CA GLU A 85 0.83 -11.35 17.70
C GLU A 85 -0.36 -10.50 18.17
N ALA A 86 -1.47 -11.14 18.53
CA ALA A 86 -2.67 -10.46 19.01
C ALA A 86 -2.39 -9.65 20.29
N SER A 87 -1.68 -10.24 21.25
CA SER A 87 -1.33 -9.57 22.52
C SER A 87 -0.46 -8.34 22.29
N PHE A 88 0.49 -8.43 21.34
CA PHE A 88 1.33 -7.30 20.96
C PHE A 88 0.53 -6.17 20.31
N VAL A 89 -0.35 -6.48 19.34
CA VAL A 89 -1.17 -5.49 18.66
C VAL A 89 -2.06 -4.73 19.65
N ILE A 90 -2.69 -5.44 20.59
CA ILE A 90 -3.51 -4.83 21.65
C ILE A 90 -2.65 -3.90 22.52
N SER A 91 -1.52 -4.40 23.00
CA SER A 91 -0.61 -3.63 23.87
C SER A 91 -0.10 -2.36 23.18
N GLU A 92 0.24 -2.44 21.88
CA GLU A 92 0.70 -1.28 21.11
C GLU A 92 -0.42 -0.28 20.86
N ALA A 93 -1.65 -0.74 20.59
CA ALA A 93 -2.80 0.14 20.46
C ALA A 93 -3.08 0.90 21.77
N GLU A 94 -3.07 0.21 22.92
CA GLU A 94 -3.22 0.83 24.24
C GLU A 94 -2.12 1.86 24.52
N ARG A 95 -0.86 1.52 24.17
CA ARG A 95 0.27 2.42 24.29
C ARG A 95 0.08 3.69 23.47
N LEU A 96 -0.37 3.57 22.22
CA LEU A 96 -0.64 4.70 21.33
C LEU A 96 -1.77 5.60 21.85
N VAL A 97 -2.84 5.03 22.39
CA VAL A 97 -3.92 5.80 23.04
C VAL A 97 -3.38 6.56 24.25
N ARG A 98 -2.66 5.87 25.14
CA ARG A 98 -2.19 6.44 26.42
C ARG A 98 -1.09 7.49 26.25
N GLU A 99 -0.12 7.24 25.38
CA GLU A 99 1.10 8.08 25.28
C GLU A 99 1.04 9.11 24.15
N LYS A 100 0.26 8.84 23.10
CA LYS A 100 0.18 9.69 21.91
C LYS A 100 -1.20 10.28 21.69
N GLY A 101 -2.20 9.91 22.49
CA GLY A 101 -3.54 10.47 22.44
C GLY A 101 -4.35 10.04 21.21
N PHE A 102 -3.97 8.94 20.55
CA PHE A 102 -4.74 8.38 19.44
C PHE A 102 -6.11 7.89 19.91
N LYS A 103 -7.09 7.93 19.01
CA LYS A 103 -8.43 7.38 19.19
C LYS A 103 -8.56 6.08 18.42
N ALA A 104 -9.55 5.26 18.78
CA ALA A 104 -9.79 3.98 18.10
C ALA A 104 -9.97 4.13 16.58
N GLY A 105 -10.53 5.25 16.09
CA GLY A 105 -10.69 5.52 14.67
C GLY A 105 -9.42 5.93 13.92
N ASP A 106 -8.31 6.16 14.62
CA ASP A 106 -7.03 6.57 14.02
C ASP A 106 -6.15 5.37 13.64
N ALA A 107 -6.53 4.15 14.04
CA ALA A 107 -5.78 2.92 13.80
C ALA A 107 -6.61 1.90 13.01
N LEU A 108 -5.94 1.12 12.16
CA LEU A 108 -6.53 0.04 11.38
C LEU A 108 -5.61 -1.18 11.44
N LEU A 109 -6.20 -2.36 11.66
CA LEU A 109 -5.53 -3.65 11.52
C LEU A 109 -5.89 -4.25 10.17
N CYS A 110 -4.89 -4.48 9.31
CA CYS A 110 -5.04 -5.13 8.02
C CYS A 110 -4.44 -6.54 8.10
N THR A 111 -5.22 -7.58 7.80
CA THR A 111 -4.75 -8.97 7.74
C THR A 111 -4.96 -9.53 6.34
N GLY A 112 -4.07 -10.44 5.92
CA GLY A 112 -4.21 -11.21 4.70
C GLY A 112 -4.47 -12.67 5.05
N LEU A 113 -5.46 -13.28 4.42
CA LEU A 113 -5.62 -14.73 4.47
C LEU A 113 -4.78 -15.31 3.33
N THR A 114 -3.67 -15.98 3.66
CA THR A 114 -3.06 -16.90 2.72
C THR A 114 -4.00 -18.10 2.58
N PRO A 115 -4.53 -18.40 1.38
CA PRO A 115 -5.22 -19.66 1.20
C PRO A 115 -4.25 -20.77 1.61
N ASN A 116 -4.73 -21.69 2.45
CA ASN A 116 -3.98 -22.86 2.85
C ASN A 116 -3.43 -23.51 1.57
N LEU A 117 -2.13 -23.37 1.31
CA LEU A 117 -1.42 -24.26 0.43
C LEU A 117 -1.35 -25.57 1.21
N ALA A 118 -2.45 -26.31 1.19
CA ALA A 118 -2.41 -27.72 1.56
C ALA A 118 -1.31 -28.36 0.69
N PRO A 119 -0.39 -29.12 1.30
CA PRO A 119 0.71 -29.74 0.58
C PRO A 119 0.24 -30.68 -0.54
#